data_AF-A0AA95KXG6-F1
#
_entry.id   AF-A0AA95KXG6-F1
#
_cell.length_a   1.000
_cell.length_b   1.000
_cell.length_c   1.000
_cell.angle_alpha   90.00
_cell.angle_beta   90.00
_cell.angle_gamma   90.00
#
_symmetry.space_group_name_H-M   'P 1'
#
loop_
_entity.id
_entity.type
_entity.pdbx_description
1 polymer ?
#
loop_
_entity_poly.entity_id
_entity_poly.type
_entity_poly.pdbx_seq_one_letter_code
_entity_poly.pdbx_strand_id
1 'polypeptide(L)'
;MLLAVRGKDITTKTEMYQQLNEGQKGLYLFYSFHNHAKTIEEFYWFSSYYILEIQSWSGIKSGVQYFKDFEMVDLLEQMEDLIMQRSEDMNKGQQVSPTDLEKDKGLLNAVTEYFAKYNELSEKTINRMNEWIIDHQEDFLEMD
;
A
#
# COMPACT_ATOMS: atom_id res chain seq x y z
N MET A 1 1.10 -18.47 1.83
CA MET A 1 0.45 -17.62 0.80
C MET A 1 1.44 -16.77 -0.01
N LEU A 2 2.10 -15.73 0.55
CA LEU A 2 3.04 -14.86 -0.21
C LEU A 2 4.20 -15.61 -0.88
N LEU A 3 4.73 -16.64 -0.23
CA LEU A 3 5.80 -17.49 -0.79
C LEU A 3 5.34 -18.32 -2.00
N ALA A 4 4.06 -18.71 -2.05
CA ALA A 4 3.54 -19.61 -3.09
C ALA A 4 3.48 -18.94 -4.47
N VAL A 5 3.39 -17.61 -4.51
CA VAL A 5 3.32 -16.82 -5.76
C VAL A 5 4.57 -16.00 -6.05
N ARG A 6 5.62 -16.14 -5.24
CA ARG A 6 6.89 -15.47 -5.48
C ARG A 6 7.48 -15.96 -6.81
N GLY A 7 7.81 -15.02 -7.71
CA GLY A 7 8.36 -15.32 -9.04
C GLY A 7 7.37 -15.89 -10.06
N LYS A 8 6.08 -16.00 -9.72
CA LYS A 8 5.02 -16.37 -10.68
C LYS A 8 4.63 -15.18 -11.56
N ASP A 9 4.06 -15.49 -12.72
CA ASP A 9 3.49 -14.50 -13.64
C ASP A 9 2.26 -13.82 -13.02
N ILE A 10 1.83 -12.73 -13.65
CA ILE A 10 0.74 -11.90 -13.13
C ILE A 10 -0.61 -12.62 -13.15
N THR A 11 -0.87 -13.48 -14.13
CA THR A 11 -2.13 -14.23 -14.24
C THR A 11 -2.26 -15.18 -13.06
N THR A 12 -1.22 -15.97 -12.78
CA THR A 12 -1.18 -16.88 -11.62
C THR A 12 -1.38 -16.12 -10.29
N LYS A 13 -0.77 -14.92 -10.14
CA LYS A 13 -0.96 -14.08 -8.95
C LYS A 13 -2.40 -13.58 -8.81
N THR A 14 -3.01 -13.16 -9.91
CA THR A 14 -4.40 -12.68 -9.92
C THR A 14 -5.38 -13.80 -9.57
N GLU A 15 -5.21 -14.99 -10.13
CA GLU A 15 -6.07 -16.14 -9.82
C GLU A 15 -6.01 -16.52 -8.33
N MET A 16 -4.81 -16.57 -7.75
CA MET A 16 -4.68 -16.82 -6.30
C MET A 16 -5.31 -15.70 -5.49
N TYR A 17 -5.05 -14.44 -5.84
CA TYR A 17 -5.61 -13.28 -5.14
C TYR A 17 -7.15 -13.29 -5.10
N GLN A 18 -7.80 -13.77 -6.17
CA GLN A 18 -9.26 -13.88 -6.24
C GLN A 18 -9.85 -14.92 -5.29
N GLN A 19 -9.05 -15.91 -4.87
CA GLN A 19 -9.48 -16.95 -3.93
C GLN A 19 -9.35 -16.53 -2.46
N LEU A 20 -8.67 -15.41 -2.19
CA LEU A 20 -8.44 -14.92 -0.84
C LEU A 20 -9.70 -14.27 -0.25
N ASN A 21 -9.87 -14.40 1.07
CA ASN A 21 -10.83 -13.57 1.79
C ASN A 21 -10.32 -12.13 1.94
N GLU A 22 -11.17 -11.23 2.45
CA GLU A 22 -10.84 -9.81 2.55
C GLU A 22 -9.64 -9.51 3.46
N GLY A 23 -9.52 -10.21 4.59
CA GLY A 23 -8.36 -10.08 5.49
C GLY A 23 -7.06 -10.51 4.82
N GLN A 24 -7.07 -11.63 4.10
CA GLN A 24 -5.93 -12.16 3.36
C GLN A 24 -5.52 -11.24 2.18
N LYS A 25 -6.49 -10.69 1.44
CA LYS A 25 -6.24 -9.69 0.38
C LYS A 25 -5.60 -8.43 0.96
N GLY A 26 -6.13 -7.94 2.08
CA GLY A 26 -5.61 -6.77 2.78
C GLY A 26 -4.16 -6.98 3.24
N LEU A 27 -3.89 -8.13 3.86
CA LEU A 27 -2.54 -8.52 4.28
C LEU A 27 -1.59 -8.57 3.08
N TYR A 28 -1.99 -9.24 2.00
CA TYR A 28 -1.18 -9.37 0.79
C TYR A 28 -0.80 -8.00 0.20
N LEU A 29 -1.78 -7.12 0.00
CA LEU A 29 -1.56 -5.81 -0.62
C LEU A 29 -0.75 -4.88 0.28
N PHE A 30 -1.08 -4.81 1.57
CA PHE A 30 -0.34 -3.96 2.52
C PHE A 30 1.12 -4.40 2.63
N TYR A 31 1.41 -5.70 2.79
CA TYR A 31 2.80 -6.18 2.85
C TYR A 31 3.54 -6.00 1.53
N SER A 32 2.87 -6.17 0.39
CA SER A 32 3.46 -5.91 -0.92
C SER A 32 3.92 -4.45 -1.03
N PHE A 33 3.05 -3.50 -0.69
CA PHE A 33 3.40 -2.08 -0.65
C PHE A 33 4.48 -1.75 0.39
N HIS A 34 4.32 -2.21 1.63
CA HIS A 34 5.23 -1.95 2.73
C HIS A 34 6.66 -2.44 2.45
N ASN A 35 6.81 -3.56 1.77
CA ASN A 35 8.12 -4.09 1.40
C ASN A 35 8.83 -3.27 0.33
N HIS A 36 8.08 -2.48 -0.43
CA HIS A 36 8.61 -1.60 -1.47
C HIS A 36 8.90 -0.19 -0.96
N ALA A 37 8.14 0.33 0.00
CA ALA A 37 8.27 1.69 0.50
C ALA A 37 9.33 1.82 1.61
N LYS A 38 10.63 1.68 1.29
CA LYS A 38 11.72 1.76 2.29
C LYS A 38 12.45 3.10 2.32
N THR A 39 12.37 3.90 1.26
CA THR A 39 12.83 5.29 1.23
C THR A 39 11.69 6.26 0.90
N ILE A 40 11.95 7.56 1.03
CA ILE A 40 10.99 8.62 0.67
C ILE A 40 10.63 8.52 -0.82
N GLU A 41 11.64 8.34 -1.67
CA GLU A 41 11.50 8.20 -3.12
C GLU A 41 10.69 6.95 -3.48
N GLU A 42 10.98 5.83 -2.83
CA GLU A 42 10.24 4.58 -3.02
C GLU A 42 8.80 4.71 -2.53
N PHE A 43 8.56 5.30 -1.36
CA PHE A 43 7.21 5.53 -0.84
C PHE A 43 6.38 6.37 -1.81
N TYR A 44 6.93 7.47 -2.32
CA TYR A 44 6.27 8.30 -3.34
C TYR A 44 6.00 7.53 -4.62
N TRP A 45 7.01 6.85 -5.14
CA TRP A 45 6.93 6.13 -6.41
C TRP A 45 5.92 4.98 -6.35
N PHE A 46 6.02 4.13 -5.34
CA PHE A 46 5.12 3.00 -5.19
C PHE A 46 3.71 3.42 -4.81
N SER A 47 3.51 4.52 -4.07
CA SER A 47 2.16 5.07 -3.88
C SER A 47 1.56 5.46 -5.23
N SER A 48 2.31 6.22 -6.03
CA SER A 48 1.88 6.64 -7.37
C SER A 48 1.58 5.46 -8.29
N TYR A 49 2.44 4.44 -8.28
CA TYR A 49 2.26 3.21 -9.07
C TYR A 49 0.99 2.44 -8.66
N TYR A 50 0.75 2.28 -7.35
CA TYR A 50 -0.44 1.58 -6.85
C TYR A 50 -1.74 2.35 -7.09
N ILE A 51 -1.70 3.69 -7.12
CA ILE A 51 -2.84 4.56 -7.38
C ILE A 51 -3.15 4.61 -8.88
N LEU A 52 -2.16 4.96 -9.71
CA LEU A 52 -2.39 5.34 -11.11
C LEU A 52 -2.30 4.16 -12.08
N GLU A 53 -1.38 3.24 -11.85
CA GLU A 53 -1.04 2.20 -12.84
C GLU A 53 -1.79 0.88 -12.57
N ILE A 54 -1.67 0.34 -11.35
CA ILE A 54 -2.31 -0.95 -11.01
C ILE A 54 -3.63 -0.81 -10.24
N GLN A 55 -4.01 0.41 -9.85
CA GLN A 55 -5.29 0.76 -9.24
C GLN A 55 -5.69 -0.12 -8.04
N SER A 56 -4.70 -0.53 -7.25
CA SER A 56 -4.87 -1.41 -6.08
C SER A 56 -4.79 -0.66 -4.74
N TRP A 57 -4.62 0.67 -4.76
CA TRP A 57 -4.55 1.51 -3.57
C TRP A 57 -5.82 1.40 -2.70
N SER A 58 -7.01 1.39 -3.31
CA SER A 58 -8.28 1.17 -2.63
C SER A 58 -8.34 -0.18 -1.90
N GLY A 59 -7.69 -1.20 -2.45
CA GLY A 59 -7.53 -2.52 -1.83
C GLY A 59 -6.61 -2.48 -0.62
N ILE A 60 -5.52 -1.69 -0.65
CA ILE A 60 -4.67 -1.46 0.53
C ILE A 60 -5.49 -0.77 1.63
N LYS A 61 -6.17 0.33 1.31
CA LYS A 61 -6.99 1.08 2.28
C LYS A 61 -8.07 0.20 2.91
N SER A 62 -8.83 -0.52 2.08
CA SER A 62 -9.86 -1.47 2.55
C SER A 62 -9.26 -2.56 3.45
N GLY A 63 -8.07 -3.06 3.10
CA GLY A 63 -7.35 -4.03 3.91
C GLY A 63 -6.95 -3.49 5.27
N VAL A 64 -6.34 -2.31 5.33
CA VAL A 64 -5.99 -1.65 6.60
C VAL A 64 -7.24 -1.37 7.44
N GLN A 65 -8.34 -0.93 6.81
CA GLN A 65 -9.62 -0.70 7.46
C GLN A 65 -10.25 -1.98 8.01
N TYR A 66 -10.08 -3.12 7.34
CA TYR A 66 -10.52 -4.43 7.83
C TYR A 66 -9.94 -4.70 9.23
N PHE A 67 -8.65 -4.44 9.40
CA PHE A 67 -7.91 -4.54 10.67
C PHE A 67 -8.09 -3.34 11.61
N LYS A 68 -9.05 -2.46 11.35
CA LYS A 68 -9.46 -1.33 12.20
C LYS A 68 -8.39 -0.27 12.45
N ASP A 69 -7.39 -0.17 11.58
CA ASP A 69 -6.36 0.87 11.67
C ASP A 69 -6.75 2.13 10.89
N PHE A 70 -7.70 2.89 11.43
CA PHE A 70 -8.21 4.09 10.77
C PHE A 70 -7.17 5.22 10.63
N GLU A 71 -6.19 5.28 11.53
CA GLU A 71 -5.13 6.29 11.46
C GLU A 71 -4.21 6.07 10.25
N MET A 72 -3.87 4.81 9.97
CA MET A 72 -3.16 4.47 8.72
C MET A 72 -4.04 4.72 7.48
N VAL A 73 -5.34 4.44 7.55
CA VAL A 73 -6.27 4.75 6.44
C VAL A 73 -6.24 6.25 6.12
N ASP A 74 -6.38 7.12 7.12
CA ASP A 74 -6.38 8.57 6.94
C ASP A 74 -5.07 9.07 6.29
N LEU A 75 -3.93 8.45 6.64
CA LEU A 75 -2.64 8.78 6.01
C LEU A 75 -2.59 8.33 4.54
N LEU A 76 -3.09 7.13 4.23
CA LEU A 76 -3.14 6.62 2.86
C LEU A 76 -4.09 7.45 1.97
N GLU A 77 -5.15 8.02 2.54
CA GLU A 77 -6.05 8.96 1.86
C GLU A 77 -5.36 10.29 1.56
N GLN A 78 -4.66 10.87 2.54
CA GLN A 78 -3.87 12.09 2.32
C GLN A 78 -2.82 11.91 1.21
N MET A 79 -2.16 10.74 1.19
CA MET A 79 -1.20 10.42 0.14
C MET A 79 -1.90 10.25 -1.23
N GLU A 80 -3.07 9.62 -1.27
CA GLU A 80 -3.86 9.49 -2.50
C GLU A 80 -4.25 10.84 -3.07
N ASP A 81 -4.79 11.74 -2.23
CA ASP A 81 -5.18 13.08 -2.64
C ASP A 81 -3.99 13.87 -3.20
N LEU A 82 -2.82 13.77 -2.55
CA LEU A 82 -1.59 14.40 -3.02
C LEU A 82 -1.18 13.91 -4.42
N ILE A 83 -1.22 12.59 -4.65
CA ILE A 83 -0.87 11.99 -5.95
C ILE A 83 -1.90 12.35 -7.02
N MET A 84 -3.19 12.33 -6.70
CA MET A 84 -4.26 12.65 -7.64
C MET A 84 -4.17 14.12 -8.09
N GLN A 85 -4.01 15.05 -7.15
CA GLN A 85 -3.79 16.47 -7.45
C GLN A 85 -2.55 16.65 -8.35
N ARG A 86 -1.45 15.97 -8.02
CA ARG A 86 -0.23 16.02 -8.82
C ARG A 86 -0.46 15.49 -10.24
N SER A 87 -1.19 14.38 -10.39
CA SER A 87 -1.49 13.79 -11.68
C SER A 87 -2.37 14.69 -12.55
N GLU A 88 -3.25 15.48 -11.95
CA GLU A 88 -4.08 16.48 -12.66
C GLU A 88 -3.25 17.66 -13.17
N ASP A 89 -2.24 18.09 -12.40
CA ASP A 89 -1.32 19.18 -12.77
C ASP A 89 -0.31 18.77 -13.87
N MET A 90 -0.15 17.47 -14.12
CA MET A 90 0.79 16.95 -15.11
C MET A 90 0.22 17.02 -16.53
N ASN A 91 1.06 17.42 -17.47
CA ASN A 91 0.68 17.41 -18.88
C ASN A 91 0.41 15.98 -19.36
N LYS A 92 -0.51 15.83 -20.33
CA LYS A 92 -0.82 14.53 -20.96
C LYS A 92 0.46 13.83 -21.43
N GLY A 93 0.70 12.63 -20.90
CA GLY A 93 1.84 11.78 -21.25
C GLY A 93 3.06 11.93 -20.33
N GLN A 94 3.02 12.84 -19.35
CA GLN A 94 4.04 12.89 -18.30
C GLN A 94 3.69 11.86 -17.23
N GLN A 95 4.65 10.99 -16.89
CA GLN A 95 4.51 10.01 -15.81
C GLN A 95 5.15 10.55 -14.54
N VAL A 96 4.57 10.19 -13.40
CA VAL A 96 5.19 10.43 -12.10
C VAL A 96 6.58 9.78 -12.08
N SER A 97 7.54 10.42 -11.42
CA SER A 97 8.91 9.92 -11.31
C SER A 97 9.47 10.20 -9.92
N PRO A 98 10.32 9.31 -9.36
CA PRO A 98 11.06 9.61 -8.14
C PRO A 98 11.77 10.98 -8.16
N THR A 99 12.24 11.40 -9.34
CA THR A 99 12.94 12.68 -9.54
C THR A 99 12.03 13.91 -9.41
N ASP A 100 10.72 13.74 -9.30
CA ASP A 100 9.79 14.85 -9.04
C ASP A 100 10.08 15.50 -7.69
N LEU A 101 10.48 14.70 -6.69
CA LEU A 101 10.84 15.17 -5.35
C LEU A 101 12.08 16.09 -5.35
N GLU A 102 12.99 15.91 -6.31
CA GLU A 102 14.16 16.78 -6.45
C GLU A 102 13.80 18.17 -7.00
N LYS A 103 12.72 18.24 -7.79
CA LYS A 103 12.31 19.43 -8.55
C LYS A 103 11.26 20.26 -7.83
N ASP A 104 10.53 19.65 -6.91
CA ASP A 104 9.44 20.29 -6.16
C ASP A 104 9.65 20.14 -4.65
N LYS A 105 10.09 21.24 -4.01
CA LYS A 105 10.33 21.27 -2.57
C LYS A 105 9.05 21.15 -1.75
N GLY A 106 7.91 21.62 -2.27
CA GLY A 106 6.63 21.51 -1.58
C GLY A 106 6.19 20.05 -1.51
N LEU A 107 6.29 19.36 -2.65
CA LEU A 107 6.03 17.93 -2.74
C LEU A 107 6.98 17.12 -1.86
N LEU A 108 8.29 17.39 -1.91
CA LEU A 108 9.27 16.71 -1.05
C LEU A 108 8.92 16.87 0.43
N ASN A 109 8.58 18.07 0.89
CA ASN A 109 8.23 18.31 2.29
C ASN A 109 6.97 17.53 2.71
N ALA A 110 5.92 17.55 1.89
CA ALA A 110 4.68 16.82 2.16
C ALA A 110 4.92 15.30 2.22
N VAL A 111 5.61 14.75 1.22
CA VAL A 111 5.95 13.32 1.17
C VAL A 111 6.86 12.94 2.35
N THR A 112 7.80 13.79 2.73
CA THR A 112 8.68 13.54 3.89
C THR A 112 7.88 13.43 5.19
N GLU A 113 6.92 14.33 5.41
CA GLU A 113 6.02 14.27 6.57
C GLU A 113 5.18 12.99 6.56
N TYR A 114 4.58 12.65 5.41
CA TYR A 114 3.77 11.46 5.27
C TYR A 114 4.57 10.17 5.43
N PHE A 115 5.80 10.12 4.92
CA PHE A 115 6.68 8.97 5.09
C PHE A 115 7.11 8.78 6.55
N ALA A 116 7.39 9.87 7.27
CA ALA A 116 7.68 9.80 8.70
C ALA A 116 6.49 9.21 9.49
N LYS A 117 5.27 9.70 9.24
CA LYS A 117 4.04 9.16 9.83
C LYS A 117 3.81 7.70 9.41
N TYR A 118 4.04 7.38 8.14
CA TYR A 118 3.88 6.02 7.61
C TYR A 118 4.78 5.04 8.36
N ASN A 119 6.04 5.39 8.59
CA ASN A 119 6.96 4.52 9.34
C ASN A 119 6.47 4.28 10.77
N GLU A 120 6.01 5.32 11.47
CA GLU A 120 5.47 5.18 12.83
C GLU A 120 4.20 4.31 12.84
N LEU A 121 3.28 4.54 11.91
CA LEU A 121 2.01 3.81 11.85
C LEU A 121 2.18 2.39 11.34
N SER A 122 3.15 2.12 10.47
CA SER A 122 3.32 0.80 9.85
C SER A 122 3.59 -0.28 10.88
N GLU A 123 4.40 0.00 11.91
CA GLU A 123 4.65 -0.93 13.00
C GLU A 123 3.36 -1.21 13.80
N LYS A 124 2.57 -0.18 14.09
CA LYS A 124 1.27 -0.31 14.78
C LYS A 124 0.28 -1.13 13.94
N THR A 125 0.19 -0.86 12.64
CA THR A 125 -0.66 -1.60 11.70
C THR A 125 -0.25 -3.07 11.62
N ILE A 126 1.05 -3.36 11.53
CA ILE A 126 1.57 -4.74 11.51
C ILE A 126 1.21 -5.46 12.80
N ASN A 127 1.39 -4.83 13.96
CA ASN A 127 1.02 -5.44 15.24
C ASN A 127 -0.48 -5.72 15.34
N ARG A 128 -1.33 -4.78 14.91
CA ARG A 128 -2.78 -4.97 14.84
C ARG A 128 -3.18 -6.13 13.92
N MET A 129 -2.55 -6.23 12.75
CA MET A 129 -2.77 -7.35 11.82
C MET A 129 -2.38 -8.68 12.46
N ASN A 130 -1.24 -8.73 13.15
CA ASN A 130 -0.77 -9.95 13.83
C ASN A 130 -1.72 -10.37 14.96
N GLU A 131 -2.13 -9.43 15.82
CA GLU A 131 -3.10 -9.68 16.90
C GLU A 131 -4.42 -10.21 16.33
N TRP A 132 -4.94 -9.57 15.28
CA TRP A 132 -6.17 -10.01 14.62
C TRP A 132 -6.07 -11.44 14.09
N ILE A 133 -4.97 -11.78 13.42
CA ILE A 133 -4.74 -13.12 12.87
C ILE A 133 -4.67 -14.17 13.98
N ILE A 134 -4.02 -13.84 15.10
CA ILE A 134 -3.93 -14.75 16.26
C ILE A 134 -5.32 -15.03 16.84
N ASP A 135 -6.22 -14.05 16.86
CA ASP A 135 -7.58 -14.17 17.40
C ASP A 135 -8.59 -14.80 16.41
N HIS A 136 -8.25 -14.89 15.11
CA HIS A 136 -9.14 -15.35 14.03
C HIS A 136 -8.43 -16.36 13.12
N GLN A 137 -7.69 -17.31 13.69
CA GLN A 137 -6.79 -18.19 12.92
C GLN A 137 -7.49 -18.98 11.83
N GLU A 138 -8.76 -19.34 12.02
CA GLU A 138 -9.60 -20.05 11.06
C GLU A 138 -9.78 -19.31 9.73
N ASP A 139 -9.67 -17.98 9.73
CA ASP A 139 -9.78 -17.15 8.52
C ASP A 139 -8.45 -17.08 7.75
N PHE A 140 -7.33 -17.48 8.36
CA PHE A 140 -5.99 -17.27 7.79
C PHE A 140 -5.19 -18.55 7.59
N LEU A 141 -5.49 -19.59 8.35
CA LEU A 141 -4.81 -20.88 8.30
C LEU A 141 -5.77 -21.92 7.70
N GLU A 142 -5.30 -22.65 6.70
CA GLU A 142 -5.95 -23.90 6.34
C GLU A 142 -5.78 -24.86 7.53
N MET A 143 -6.89 -25.29 8.12
CA MET A 143 -6.85 -26.34 9.15
C MET A 143 -6.73 -27.70 8.44
N ASP A 144 -5.67 -28.44 8.78
CA ASP A 144 -5.41 -29.81 8.30
C ASP A 144 -6.53 -30.79 8.66
#